data_AF-A0A2H9QWE9-F1
#
_entry.id   AF-A0A2H9QWE9-F1
#
_cell.length_a   1.000
_cell.length_b   1.000
_cell.length_c   1.000
_cell.angle_alpha   90.00
_cell.angle_beta   90.00
_cell.angle_gamma   90.00
#
_symmetry.space_group_name_H-M   'P 1'
#
loop_
_entity.id
_entity.type
_entity.pdbx_description
1 polymer ?
#
loop_
_entity_poly.entity_id
_entity_poly.type
_entity_poly.pdbx_seq_one_letter_code
_entity_poly.pdbx_strand_id
1 'polypeptide(L)'
;MITLQKGSKLIGRLPKGCKYCEKGAKLVLLITGLCSRRCFYCPLSKRKKGKDIVFADERKVKNDSEVIDEAGLIDALGAGITGGDPMFVPEKTLRYIKLLKENFGKSYHIHLYTAGNFEKKWINKLNDAGLDEIRFHPPAYSWDKMKNTVCEKLIKKSLNTKMDVGVEIPAIPGYEKKIIVLAKHLDSLGV
;
A
#
# COMPACT_ATOMS: atom_id res chain seq x y z
N MET A 1 -11.70 2.13 22.11
CA MET A 1 -11.29 3.00 20.99
C MET A 1 -10.46 4.13 21.56
N ILE A 2 -9.28 4.40 20.99
CA ILE A 2 -8.33 5.43 21.43
C ILE A 2 -8.37 6.59 20.44
N THR A 3 -8.20 7.82 20.91
CA THR A 3 -8.03 8.99 20.04
C THR A 3 -6.54 9.31 19.94
N LEU A 4 -6.00 9.36 18.73
CA LEU A 4 -4.61 9.73 18.46
C LEU A 4 -4.45 11.26 18.54
N GLN A 5 -3.21 11.74 18.64
CA GLN A 5 -2.89 13.15 18.85
C GLN A 5 -3.53 14.09 17.80
N LYS A 6 -3.71 13.61 16.57
CA LYS A 6 -4.30 14.37 15.45
C LYS A 6 -5.80 14.12 15.26
N GLY A 7 -6.48 13.54 16.24
CA GLY A 7 -7.94 13.33 16.24
C GLY A 7 -8.42 12.04 15.59
N SER A 8 -7.55 11.29 14.91
CA SER A 8 -7.88 9.97 14.34
C SER A 8 -8.30 8.98 15.43
N LYS A 9 -9.25 8.11 15.11
CA LYS A 9 -9.74 7.06 16.01
C LYS A 9 -9.05 5.73 15.71
N LEU A 10 -8.60 5.05 16.75
CA LEU A 10 -7.91 3.77 16.69
C LEU A 10 -8.68 2.71 17.49
N ILE A 11 -8.82 1.52 16.91
CA ILE A 11 -9.21 0.29 17.63
C ILE A 11 -8.03 -0.67 17.51
N GLY A 12 -7.66 -1.34 18.60
CA GLY A 12 -6.52 -2.25 18.63
C GLY A 12 -5.18 -1.52 18.59
N ARG A 13 -4.24 -2.03 17.77
CA ARG A 13 -2.85 -1.55 17.69
C ARG A 13 -2.60 -0.78 16.40
N LEU A 14 -1.84 0.31 16.49
CA LEU A 14 -1.43 1.08 15.31
C LEU A 14 -0.42 0.28 14.46
N PRO A 15 -0.64 0.10 13.15
CA PRO A 15 0.31 -0.59 12.26
C PRO A 15 1.68 0.09 12.25
N LYS A 16 2.74 -0.69 12.05
CA LYS A 16 4.12 -0.17 12.08
C LYS A 16 4.37 0.85 10.97
N GLY A 17 3.77 0.68 9.78
CA GLY A 17 3.76 1.70 8.74
C GLY A 17 3.21 3.06 9.21
N CYS A 18 2.09 3.06 9.95
CA CYS A 18 1.47 4.28 10.47
C CYS A 18 2.33 4.96 11.55
N LYS A 19 3.03 4.20 12.41
CA LYS A 19 3.93 4.76 13.43
C LYS A 19 5.08 5.57 12.82
N TYR A 20 5.62 5.14 11.67
CA TYR A 20 6.64 5.90 10.96
C TYR A 20 6.06 7.08 10.18
N CYS A 21 4.85 6.93 9.63
CA CYS A 21 4.15 8.00 8.93
C CYS A 21 3.86 9.18 9.86
N GLU A 22 3.42 8.92 11.11
CA GLU A 22 3.20 9.96 12.12
C GLU A 22 4.46 10.78 12.43
N LYS A 23 5.65 10.16 12.30
CA LYS A 23 6.94 10.82 12.47
C LYS A 23 7.43 11.57 11.21
N GLY A 24 6.75 11.42 10.07
CA GLY A 24 7.24 11.92 8.79
C GLY A 24 8.46 11.19 8.24
N ALA A 25 8.75 9.96 8.72
CA ALA A 25 10.00 9.26 8.47
C ALA A 25 9.89 8.16 7.39
N LYS A 26 9.00 8.37 6.41
CA LYS A 26 8.70 7.39 5.35
C LYS A 26 8.91 8.03 3.99
N LEU A 27 9.76 7.41 3.16
CA LEU A 27 9.79 7.69 1.74
C LEU A 27 8.45 7.32 1.11
N VAL A 28 7.81 8.24 0.39
CA VAL A 28 6.66 7.95 -0.46
C VAL A 28 7.15 7.63 -1.86
N LEU A 29 7.24 6.35 -2.21
CA LEU A 29 7.74 5.90 -3.49
C LEU A 29 6.57 5.59 -4.44
N LEU A 30 6.28 6.51 -5.35
CA LEU A 30 5.36 6.28 -6.45
C LEU A 30 6.07 5.49 -7.56
N ILE A 31 5.64 4.26 -7.81
CA ILE A 31 6.29 3.35 -8.78
C ILE A 31 5.79 3.58 -10.21
N THR A 32 4.50 3.91 -10.34
CA THR A 32 3.86 4.18 -11.62
C THR A 32 2.57 4.96 -11.38
N GLY A 33 2.13 5.74 -12.35
CA GLY A 33 0.79 6.33 -12.36
C GLY A 33 -0.26 5.46 -13.05
N LEU A 34 0.13 4.32 -13.63
CA LEU A 34 -0.78 3.38 -14.29
C LEU A 34 -1.66 2.66 -13.26
N CYS A 35 -2.93 2.48 -13.60
CA CYS A 35 -3.90 1.77 -12.77
C CYS A 35 -5.00 1.18 -13.66
N SER A 36 -5.50 0.00 -13.32
CA SER A 36 -6.70 -0.57 -13.97
C SER A 36 -8.00 0.07 -13.48
N ARG A 37 -7.95 0.88 -12.42
CA ARG A 37 -9.12 1.54 -11.81
C ARG A 37 -9.19 3.02 -12.15
N ARG A 38 -10.42 3.54 -12.19
CA ARG A 38 -10.74 4.97 -12.40
C ARG A 38 -11.62 5.49 -11.27
N CYS A 39 -11.13 5.44 -10.03
CA CYS A 39 -11.87 5.91 -8.86
C CYS A 39 -12.20 7.41 -8.99
N PHE A 40 -13.44 7.79 -8.68
CA PHE A 40 -13.88 9.19 -8.72
C PHE A 40 -13.16 10.06 -7.67
N TYR A 41 -12.67 9.44 -6.60
CA TYR A 41 -11.91 10.07 -5.51
C TYR A 41 -10.38 9.91 -5.63
N CYS A 42 -9.87 9.49 -6.80
CA CYS A 42 -8.44 9.21 -6.96
C CYS A 42 -7.60 10.49 -6.73
N PRO A 43 -6.68 10.50 -5.75
CA PRO A 43 -5.92 11.71 -5.39
C PRO A 43 -4.76 12.00 -6.32
N LEU A 44 -4.42 11.08 -7.25
CA LEU A 44 -3.29 11.27 -8.15
C LEU A 44 -3.50 12.47 -9.07
N SER A 45 -2.53 13.37 -9.07
CA SER A 45 -2.52 14.55 -9.93
C SER A 45 -2.45 14.18 -11.42
N LYS A 46 -2.91 15.08 -12.30
CA LYS A 46 -2.79 14.93 -13.76
C LYS A 46 -1.34 14.74 -14.23
N ARG A 47 -0.37 15.23 -13.45
CA ARG A 47 1.06 15.05 -13.74
C ARG A 47 1.49 13.58 -13.60
N LYS A 48 0.94 12.87 -12.61
CA LYS A 48 1.28 11.49 -12.23
C LYS A 48 0.34 10.45 -12.88
N LYS A 49 -0.97 10.70 -12.87
CA LYS A 49 -2.02 9.77 -13.31
C LYS A 49 -1.86 9.30 -14.76
N GLY A 50 -1.91 7.99 -14.97
CA GLY A 50 -1.89 7.36 -16.30
C GLY A 50 -0.51 7.36 -16.98
N LYS A 51 0.56 7.70 -16.26
CA LYS A 51 1.91 7.75 -16.81
C LYS A 51 2.81 6.77 -16.09
N ASP A 52 3.64 6.04 -16.84
CA ASP A 52 4.63 5.15 -16.24
C ASP A 52 5.89 5.93 -15.84
N ILE A 53 5.80 6.61 -14.69
CA ILE A 53 6.85 7.46 -14.15
C ILE A 53 7.01 7.20 -12.66
N VAL A 54 8.25 7.32 -12.16
CA VAL A 54 8.58 7.09 -10.75
C VAL A 54 8.81 8.44 -10.07
N PHE A 55 8.31 8.56 -8.84
CA PHE A 55 8.64 9.68 -7.94
C PHE A 55 9.08 9.14 -6.59
N ALA A 56 10.17 9.68 -6.07
CA ALA A 56 10.55 9.59 -4.67
C ALA A 56 10.06 10.88 -4.01
N ASP A 57 9.07 10.76 -3.13
CA ASP A 57 8.28 11.88 -2.62
C ASP A 57 7.71 12.77 -3.75
N GLU A 58 8.17 14.02 -3.88
CA GLU A 58 7.79 14.92 -4.98
C GLU A 58 8.87 15.08 -6.06
N ARG A 59 10.01 14.41 -5.91
CA ARG A 59 11.09 14.38 -6.89
C ARG A 59 10.81 13.31 -7.95
N LYS A 60 10.72 13.71 -9.22
CA LYS A 60 10.71 12.76 -10.33
C LYS A 60 12.10 12.14 -10.44
N VAL A 61 12.19 10.82 -10.36
CA VAL A 61 13.46 10.09 -10.45
C VAL A 61 13.65 9.46 -11.82
N LYS A 62 14.90 9.39 -12.28
CA LYS A 62 15.27 8.81 -13.59
C LYS A 62 15.96 7.46 -13.49
N ASN A 63 16.55 7.16 -12.34
CA ASN A 63 17.32 5.96 -12.08
C ASN A 63 17.18 5.54 -10.60
N ASP A 64 17.75 4.39 -10.26
CA ASP A 64 17.62 3.80 -8.93
C ASP A 64 18.44 4.56 -7.88
N SER A 65 19.59 5.13 -8.24
CA SER A 65 20.40 5.90 -7.30
C SER A 65 19.66 7.13 -6.79
N GLU A 66 18.91 7.83 -7.65
CA GLU A 66 18.10 8.98 -7.23
C GLU A 66 17.01 8.61 -6.21
N VAL A 67 16.54 7.36 -6.17
CA VAL A 67 15.61 6.87 -5.14
C VAL A 67 16.32 6.65 -3.81
N ILE A 68 17.52 6.06 -3.85
CA ILE A 68 18.35 5.86 -2.66
C ILE A 68 18.81 7.20 -2.09
N ASP A 69 19.23 8.13 -2.95
CA ASP A 69 19.64 9.47 -2.59
C ASP A 69 18.50 10.18 -1.85
N GLU A 70 17.28 10.18 -2.40
CA GLU A 70 16.14 10.82 -1.75
C GLU A 70 15.82 10.19 -0.40
N ALA A 71 15.78 8.85 -0.34
CA ALA A 71 15.53 8.12 0.91
C ALA A 71 16.58 8.44 1.99
N GLY A 72 17.84 8.59 1.60
CA GLY A 72 18.93 9.00 2.48
C GLY A 72 18.81 10.46 2.92
N LEU A 73 18.49 11.38 2.00
CA LEU A 73 18.37 12.81 2.29
C LEU A 73 17.28 13.13 3.32
N ILE A 74 16.22 12.31 3.39
CA ILE A 74 15.13 12.48 4.36
C ILE A 74 15.28 11.60 5.60
N ASP A 75 16.42 10.91 5.76
CA ASP A 75 16.66 9.92 6.82
C ASP A 75 15.50 8.93 6.97
N ALA A 76 15.03 8.39 5.83
CA ALA A 76 13.87 7.53 5.81
C ALA A 76 14.10 6.29 6.71
N LEU A 77 13.10 5.96 7.54
CA LEU A 77 13.09 4.73 8.35
C LEU A 77 12.30 3.60 7.69
N GLY A 78 11.76 3.86 6.50
CA GLY A 78 10.98 2.93 5.72
C GLY A 78 10.40 3.59 4.46
N ALA A 79 9.68 2.82 3.66
CA ALA A 79 8.98 3.32 2.48
C ALA A 79 7.49 2.95 2.47
N GLY A 80 6.69 3.81 1.84
CA GLY A 80 5.34 3.53 1.36
C GLY A 80 5.33 3.48 -0.16
N ILE A 81 5.15 2.28 -0.71
CA ILE A 81 5.11 2.05 -2.15
C ILE A 81 3.69 2.28 -2.64
N THR A 82 3.53 3.24 -3.55
CA THR A 82 2.23 3.73 -4.02
C THR A 82 2.25 4.03 -5.52
N GLY A 83 1.16 4.58 -6.03
CA GLY A 83 1.04 5.08 -7.38
C GLY A 83 -0.39 5.08 -7.88
N GLY A 84 -0.58 4.72 -9.15
CA GLY A 84 -1.90 4.33 -9.63
C GLY A 84 -2.28 2.98 -9.01
N ASP A 85 -1.57 1.93 -9.41
CA ASP A 85 -1.47 0.66 -8.70
C ASP A 85 -0.06 0.09 -8.95
N PRO A 86 0.83 -0.01 -7.95
CA PRO A 86 2.16 -0.57 -8.14
C PRO A 86 2.13 -2.00 -8.69
N MET A 87 1.06 -2.76 -8.43
CA MET A 87 0.89 -4.11 -8.96
C MET A 87 0.45 -4.16 -10.42
N PHE A 88 0.28 -3.00 -11.06
CA PHE A 88 0.19 -2.89 -12.52
C PHE A 88 1.57 -3.11 -13.20
N VAL A 89 2.66 -2.90 -12.46
CA VAL A 89 4.05 -3.11 -12.90
C VAL A 89 4.82 -3.96 -11.87
N PRO A 90 4.39 -5.20 -11.62
CA PRO A 90 4.81 -5.98 -10.45
C PRO A 90 6.33 -6.26 -10.41
N GLU A 91 6.98 -6.45 -11.56
CA GLU A 91 8.43 -6.63 -11.66
C GLU A 91 9.18 -5.38 -11.18
N LYS A 92 8.72 -4.19 -11.59
CA LYS A 92 9.29 -2.90 -11.17
C LYS A 92 9.12 -2.71 -9.66
N THR A 93 7.93 -3.04 -9.14
CA THR A 93 7.64 -2.99 -7.70
C THR A 93 8.58 -3.89 -6.90
N LEU A 94 8.76 -5.16 -7.32
CA LEU A 94 9.71 -6.07 -6.68
C LEU A 94 11.15 -5.57 -6.70
N ARG A 95 11.58 -5.02 -7.83
CA ARG A 95 12.93 -4.45 -7.98
C ARG A 95 13.18 -3.34 -6.96
N TYR A 96 12.23 -2.42 -6.78
CA TYR A 96 12.36 -1.33 -5.81
C TYR A 96 12.28 -1.80 -4.35
N ILE A 97 11.47 -2.83 -4.05
CA ILE A 97 11.46 -3.44 -2.71
C ILE A 97 12.85 -3.99 -2.38
N LYS A 98 13.44 -4.78 -3.29
CA LYS A 98 14.79 -5.35 -3.11
C LYS A 98 15.85 -4.27 -2.99
N LEU A 99 15.85 -3.29 -3.90
CA LEU A 99 16.78 -2.16 -3.88
C LEU A 99 16.81 -1.46 -2.51
N LEU A 100 15.63 -1.14 -1.95
CA LEU A 100 15.52 -0.50 -0.64
C LEU A 100 15.99 -1.41 0.49
N LYS A 101 15.64 -2.70 0.47
CA LYS A 101 16.10 -3.66 1.49
C LYS A 101 17.60 -3.93 1.44
N GLU A 102 18.19 -3.92 0.26
CA GLU A 102 19.63 -4.10 0.04
C GLU A 102 20.43 -2.90 0.55
N ASN A 103 19.94 -1.68 0.32
CA ASN A 103 20.63 -0.45 0.73
C ASN A 103 20.42 -0.08 2.21
N PHE A 104 19.21 -0.25 2.74
CA PHE A 104 18.84 0.19 4.10
C PHE A 104 18.65 -0.97 5.10
N GLY A 105 18.85 -2.20 4.64
CA GLY A 105 18.79 -3.40 5.47
C GLY A 105 17.40 -4.01 5.62
N LYS A 106 17.37 -5.25 6.13
CA LYS A 106 16.15 -6.06 6.28
C LYS A 106 15.11 -5.42 7.19
N SER A 107 15.53 -4.60 8.16
CA SER A 107 14.64 -3.93 9.12
C SER A 107 13.95 -2.67 8.57
N TYR A 108 14.38 -2.16 7.42
CA TYR A 108 13.78 -0.99 6.75
C TYR A 108 12.35 -1.30 6.33
N HIS A 109 11.36 -0.66 6.96
CA HIS A 109 9.97 -1.09 6.81
C HIS A 109 9.34 -0.60 5.50
N ILE A 110 8.91 -1.53 4.66
CA ILE A 110 8.24 -1.27 3.39
C ILE A 110 6.79 -1.71 3.49
N HIS A 111 5.87 -0.78 3.20
CA HIS A 111 4.46 -1.11 3.01
C HIS A 111 4.03 -0.77 1.58
N LEU A 112 3.12 -1.58 1.03
CA LEU A 112 2.65 -1.47 -0.34
C LEU A 112 1.14 -1.23 -0.38
N TYR A 113 0.71 -0.21 -1.10
CA TYR A 113 -0.71 -0.02 -1.47
C TYR A 113 -1.00 -0.72 -2.79
N THR A 114 -2.13 -1.41 -2.90
CA THR A 114 -2.56 -2.00 -4.17
C THR A 114 -4.07 -2.05 -4.30
N ALA A 115 -4.56 -1.96 -5.54
CA ALA A 115 -5.97 -2.11 -5.83
C ALA A 115 -6.45 -3.57 -5.78
N GLY A 116 -5.56 -4.54 -5.55
CA GLY A 116 -5.92 -5.95 -5.33
C GLY A 116 -6.45 -6.66 -6.57
N ASN A 117 -5.92 -6.34 -7.75
CA ASN A 117 -6.31 -6.94 -9.02
C ASN A 117 -5.08 -7.43 -9.81
N PHE A 118 -4.48 -8.52 -9.36
CA PHE A 118 -3.30 -9.13 -9.96
C PHE A 118 -3.23 -10.64 -9.67
N GLU A 119 -2.32 -11.34 -10.35
CA GLU A 119 -2.15 -12.79 -10.17
C GLU A 119 -1.60 -13.15 -8.78
N LYS A 120 -2.16 -14.21 -8.17
CA LYS A 120 -1.76 -14.66 -6.82
C LYS A 120 -0.27 -14.98 -6.66
N LYS A 121 0.42 -15.37 -7.74
CA LYS A 121 1.86 -15.70 -7.73
C LYS A 121 2.72 -14.55 -7.19
N TRP A 122 2.26 -13.31 -7.36
CA TRP A 122 2.99 -12.14 -6.92
C TRP A 122 3.03 -11.98 -5.40
N ILE A 123 2.07 -12.52 -4.65
CA ILE A 123 2.07 -12.44 -3.18
C ILE A 123 3.30 -13.13 -2.59
N ASN A 124 3.64 -14.33 -3.06
CA ASN A 124 4.86 -15.02 -2.61
C ASN A 124 6.10 -14.19 -2.98
N LYS A 125 6.17 -13.70 -4.23
CA LYS A 125 7.32 -12.90 -4.68
C LYS A 125 7.50 -11.61 -3.87
N LEU A 126 6.42 -10.94 -3.48
CA LEU A 126 6.46 -9.75 -2.63
C LEU A 126 7.00 -10.08 -1.23
N ASN A 127 6.48 -11.15 -0.61
CA ASN A 127 6.97 -11.65 0.67
C ASN A 127 8.47 -12.00 0.59
N ASP A 128 8.89 -12.70 -0.45
CA ASP A 128 10.28 -13.15 -0.63
C ASP A 128 11.23 -11.99 -0.94
N ALA A 129 10.74 -10.93 -1.57
CA ALA A 129 11.48 -9.67 -1.74
C ALA A 129 11.64 -8.89 -0.43
N GLY A 130 10.92 -9.28 0.63
CA GLY A 130 10.98 -8.65 1.95
C GLY A 130 9.93 -7.57 2.18
N LEU A 131 8.81 -7.56 1.44
CA LEU A 131 7.70 -6.66 1.79
C LEU A 131 7.23 -6.95 3.23
N ASP A 132 7.06 -5.91 4.05
CA ASP A 132 6.66 -6.09 5.46
C ASP A 132 5.14 -5.97 5.65
N GLU A 133 4.49 -5.11 4.89
CA GLU A 133 3.06 -4.81 5.04
C GLU A 133 2.39 -4.60 3.67
N ILE A 134 1.21 -5.15 3.45
CA ILE A 134 0.41 -4.95 2.24
C ILE A 134 -0.97 -4.41 2.59
N ARG A 135 -1.35 -3.30 1.96
CA ARG A 135 -2.65 -2.64 2.11
C ARG A 135 -3.45 -2.74 0.83
N PHE A 136 -4.56 -3.46 0.90
CA PHE A 136 -5.49 -3.59 -0.22
C PHE A 136 -6.49 -2.44 -0.22
N HIS A 137 -6.74 -1.88 -1.41
CA HIS A 137 -7.75 -0.86 -1.67
C HIS A 137 -8.81 -1.43 -2.61
N PRO A 138 -9.77 -2.22 -2.11
CA PRO A 138 -10.84 -2.78 -2.93
C PRO A 138 -11.75 -1.64 -3.45
N PRO A 139 -12.36 -1.80 -4.64
CA PRO A 139 -13.22 -0.79 -5.22
C PRO A 139 -14.51 -0.67 -4.42
N ALA A 140 -15.04 0.55 -4.33
CA ALA A 140 -16.20 0.87 -3.49
C ALA A 140 -17.47 0.05 -3.81
N TYR A 141 -17.64 -0.38 -5.07
CA TYR A 141 -18.77 -1.23 -5.46
C TYR A 141 -18.70 -2.67 -4.88
N SER A 142 -17.54 -3.08 -4.35
CA SER A 142 -17.30 -4.44 -3.86
C SER A 142 -17.29 -4.58 -2.34
N TRP A 143 -17.35 -3.48 -1.58
CA TRP A 143 -17.18 -3.50 -0.12
C TRP A 143 -18.23 -4.38 0.59
N ASP A 144 -19.47 -4.38 0.10
CA ASP A 144 -20.56 -5.22 0.58
C ASP A 144 -20.63 -6.61 -0.08
N LYS A 145 -19.72 -6.91 -1.02
CA LYS A 145 -19.70 -8.14 -1.84
C LYS A 145 -18.29 -8.67 -2.00
N MET A 146 -17.47 -8.53 -0.96
CA MET A 146 -16.04 -8.86 -1.00
C MET A 146 -15.78 -10.37 -1.10
N LYS A 147 -16.69 -11.19 -0.57
CA LYS A 147 -16.60 -12.65 -0.61
C LYS A 147 -16.47 -13.17 -2.05
N ASN A 148 -15.58 -14.13 -2.25
CA ASN A 148 -15.22 -14.77 -3.51
C ASN A 148 -14.56 -13.86 -4.57
N THR A 149 -14.30 -12.59 -4.26
CA THR A 149 -13.61 -11.67 -5.19
C THR A 149 -12.13 -12.04 -5.36
N VAL A 150 -11.51 -11.52 -6.43
CA VAL A 150 -10.05 -11.62 -6.62
C VAL A 150 -9.30 -11.03 -5.42
N CYS A 151 -9.76 -9.87 -4.91
CA CYS A 151 -9.12 -9.18 -3.81
C CYS A 151 -9.19 -9.99 -2.50
N GLU A 152 -10.32 -10.60 -2.15
CA GLU A 152 -10.41 -11.48 -0.96
C GLU A 152 -9.46 -12.68 -1.08
N LYS A 153 -9.36 -13.28 -2.27
CA LYS A 153 -8.43 -14.39 -2.51
C LYS A 153 -6.97 -13.96 -2.34
N LEU A 154 -6.61 -12.72 -2.67
CA LEU A 154 -5.27 -12.16 -2.46
C LEU A 154 -5.02 -11.84 -0.99
N ILE A 155 -6.00 -11.29 -0.28
CA ILE A 155 -5.95 -11.06 1.18
C ILE A 155 -5.69 -12.38 1.90
N LYS A 156 -6.53 -13.40 1.66
CA LYS A 156 -6.35 -14.74 2.24
C LYS A 156 -4.97 -15.33 1.94
N LYS A 157 -4.47 -15.15 0.72
CA LYS A 157 -3.12 -15.61 0.37
C LYS A 157 -2.04 -14.84 1.13
N SER A 158 -2.21 -13.55 1.33
CA SER A 158 -1.26 -12.68 2.05
C SER A 158 -1.22 -13.00 3.54
N LEU A 159 -2.34 -13.37 4.15
CA LEU A 159 -2.42 -13.82 5.55
C LEU A 159 -1.62 -15.11 5.82
N ASN A 160 -1.30 -15.89 4.78
CA ASN A 160 -0.44 -17.08 4.88
C ASN A 160 1.05 -16.75 4.66
N THR A 161 1.44 -15.48 4.78
CA THR A 161 2.82 -15.02 4.62
C THR A 161 3.29 -14.32 5.90
N LYS A 162 4.51 -13.77 5.89
CA LYS A 162 5.04 -13.00 7.03
C LYS A 162 4.59 -11.53 7.03
N MET A 163 3.88 -11.10 5.99
CA MET A 163 3.44 -9.72 5.83
C MET A 163 2.29 -9.40 6.78
N ASP A 164 2.32 -8.20 7.36
CA ASP A 164 1.12 -7.59 7.92
C ASP A 164 0.14 -7.29 6.77
N VAL A 165 -1.14 -7.63 6.94
CA VAL A 165 -2.18 -7.44 5.92
C VAL A 165 -3.18 -6.42 6.42
N GLY A 166 -3.48 -5.42 5.59
CA GLY A 166 -4.49 -4.42 5.89
C GLY A 166 -5.39 -4.13 4.70
N VAL A 167 -6.51 -3.48 4.98
CA VAL A 167 -7.39 -2.87 3.97
C VAL A 167 -7.52 -1.39 4.28
N GLU A 168 -7.30 -0.55 3.27
CA GLU A 168 -7.46 0.89 3.38
C GLU A 168 -8.51 1.34 2.38
N ILE A 169 -9.50 2.10 2.87
CA ILE A 169 -10.59 2.63 2.07
C ILE A 169 -10.95 4.04 2.55
N PRO A 170 -11.42 4.92 1.65
CA PRO A 170 -11.91 6.24 2.06
C PRO A 170 -13.27 6.10 2.77
N ALA A 171 -13.53 7.02 3.71
CA ALA A 171 -14.87 7.20 4.26
C ALA A 171 -15.75 7.96 3.25
N ILE A 172 -16.47 7.23 2.41
CA ILE A 172 -17.38 7.81 1.41
C ILE A 172 -18.75 8.05 2.06
N PRO A 173 -19.29 9.29 2.03
CA PRO A 173 -20.64 9.56 2.53
C PRO A 173 -21.70 8.67 1.84
N GLY A 174 -22.61 8.10 2.63
CA GLY A 174 -23.66 7.19 2.14
C GLY A 174 -23.21 5.73 1.97
N TYR A 175 -21.93 5.41 2.22
CA TYR A 175 -21.39 4.04 2.12
C TYR A 175 -21.21 3.38 3.49
N GLU A 176 -21.72 3.96 4.58
CA GLU A 176 -21.50 3.53 5.96
C GLU A 176 -21.90 2.06 6.16
N LYS A 177 -23.06 1.65 5.63
CA LYS A 177 -23.51 0.24 5.68
C LYS A 177 -22.52 -0.70 4.98
N LYS A 178 -21.98 -0.30 3.82
CA LYS A 178 -21.00 -1.09 3.07
C LYS A 178 -19.67 -1.21 3.82
N ILE A 179 -19.23 -0.11 4.43
CA ILE A 179 -18.02 -0.06 5.25
C ILE A 179 -18.15 -1.01 6.45
N ILE A 180 -19.29 -0.99 7.15
CA ILE A 180 -19.56 -1.89 8.29
C ILE A 180 -19.55 -3.36 7.85
N VAL A 181 -20.19 -3.69 6.71
CA VAL A 181 -20.19 -5.05 6.17
C VAL A 181 -18.78 -5.50 5.81
N LEU A 182 -18.00 -4.63 5.15
CA LEU A 182 -16.61 -4.92 4.82
C LEU A 182 -15.78 -5.15 6.08
N ALA A 183 -15.86 -4.27 7.07
CA ALA A 183 -15.11 -4.36 8.32
C ALA A 183 -15.39 -5.68 9.05
N LYS A 184 -16.67 -6.06 9.21
CA LYS A 184 -17.06 -7.35 9.82
C LYS A 184 -16.52 -8.55 9.02
N HIS A 185 -16.54 -8.47 7.70
CA HIS A 185 -16.01 -9.54 6.86
C HIS A 185 -14.49 -9.66 7.00
N LEU A 186 -13.75 -8.55 7.01
CA LEU A 186 -12.30 -8.54 7.19
C LEU A 186 -11.87 -9.04 8.58
N ASP A 187 -12.59 -8.62 9.62
CA ASP A 187 -12.39 -9.10 10.99
C ASP A 187 -12.57 -10.63 11.08
N SER A 188 -13.58 -11.18 10.38
CA SER A 188 -13.78 -12.64 10.29
C SER A 188 -12.67 -13.40 9.55
N LEU A 189 -11.82 -12.70 8.79
CA LEU A 189 -10.65 -13.27 8.13
C LEU A 189 -9.36 -13.09 8.95
N GLY A 190 -9.39 -12.33 10.04
CA GLY A 190 -8.22 -11.99 10.85
C GLY A 190 -7.37 -10.85 10.27
N VAL A 191 -8.00 -9.93 9.54
CA VAL A 191 -7.38 -8.68 9.03
C VAL A 191 -7.66 -7.53 9.98
#